data_AF-A0AAJ1ZZX4-F1
#
_entry.id   AF-A0AAJ1ZZX4-F1
#
_cell.length_a   1.000
_cell.length_b   1.000
_cell.length_c   1.000
_cell.angle_alpha   90.00
_cell.angle_beta   90.00
_cell.angle_gamma   90.00
#
_symmetry.space_group_name_H-M   'P 1'
#
loop_
_entity.id
_entity.type
_entity.pdbx_description
1 polymer ?
#
loop_
_entity_poly.entity_id
_entity_poly.type
_entity_poly.pdbx_seq_one_letter_code
_entity_poly.pdbx_strand_id
1 'polypeptide(L)'
;MTGRAGDLRRWAVLARVRGLRVRRGEATLAQARQAACEARDEVARRTELLRNHAAQLPRLLALCSHEHGGAATWRGALHAHRLQAAALNASVLQAQALLLRAEANVRSAMSALQRDIKKHDDARAHERAALACFKDDDDDP
;
A
#
# COMPACT_ATOMS: atom_id res chain seq x y z
N MET A 1 -31.74 20.87 -33.72
CA MET A 1 -30.42 21.41 -33.30
C MET A 1 -30.05 21.12 -31.83
N THR A 2 -30.84 20.39 -31.04
CA THR A 2 -30.57 20.16 -29.59
C THR A 2 -29.67 18.96 -29.27
N GLY A 3 -29.45 18.04 -30.23
CA GLY A 3 -28.66 16.82 -30.00
C GLY A 3 -27.16 17.06 -29.81
N ARG A 4 -26.53 17.83 -30.72
CA ARG A 4 -25.06 18.01 -30.75
C ARG A 4 -24.53 18.86 -29.59
N ALA A 5 -25.20 19.96 -29.24
CA ALA A 5 -24.86 20.76 -28.05
C ALA A 5 -25.07 19.96 -26.75
N GLY A 6 -26.08 19.09 -26.71
CA GLY A 6 -26.30 18.14 -25.61
C GLY A 6 -25.17 17.11 -25.48
N ASP A 7 -24.71 16.57 -26.60
CA ASP A 7 -23.60 15.61 -26.64
C ASP A 7 -22.26 16.23 -26.23
N LEU A 8 -21.95 17.45 -26.68
CA LEU A 8 -20.76 18.18 -26.24
C LEU A 8 -20.77 18.38 -24.71
N ARG A 9 -21.89 18.89 -24.18
CA ARG A 9 -22.05 19.10 -22.73
C ARG A 9 -21.93 17.80 -21.93
N ARG A 10 -22.47 16.70 -22.46
CA ARG A 10 -22.37 15.37 -21.85
C ARG A 10 -20.92 14.89 -21.77
N TRP A 11 -20.16 14.99 -22.86
CA TRP A 11 -18.76 14.57 -22.88
C TRP A 11 -17.87 15.46 -22.01
N ALA A 12 -18.11 16.76 -21.98
CA ALA A 12 -17.41 17.68 -21.06
C ALA A 12 -17.63 17.33 -19.58
N VAL A 13 -18.87 17.01 -19.20
CA VAL A 13 -19.18 16.56 -17.83
C VAL A 13 -18.51 15.22 -17.52
N LEU A 14 -18.55 14.26 -18.46
CA LEU A 14 -17.88 12.96 -18.29
C LEU A 14 -16.36 13.12 -18.14
N ALA A 15 -15.72 13.94 -18.97
CA ALA A 15 -14.30 14.24 -18.87
C ALA A 15 -13.96 14.84 -17.51
N ARG A 16 -14.74 15.83 -17.05
CA ARG A 16 -14.56 16.45 -15.73
C ARG A 16 -14.69 15.45 -14.57
N VAL A 17 -15.74 14.62 -14.58
CA VAL A 17 -15.96 13.59 -13.53
C VAL A 17 -14.84 12.56 -13.55
N ARG A 18 -14.40 12.10 -14.72
CA ARG A 18 -13.29 11.15 -14.85
C ARG A 18 -11.96 11.77 -14.40
N GLY A 19 -11.70 13.03 -14.70
CA GLY A 19 -10.52 13.75 -14.19
C GLY A 19 -10.52 13.88 -12.66
N LEU A 20 -11.69 14.06 -12.03
CA LEU A 20 -11.81 14.00 -10.56
C LEU A 20 -11.53 12.60 -10.01
N ARG A 21 -11.94 11.54 -10.71
CA ARG A 21 -11.63 10.15 -10.32
C ARG A 21 -10.14 9.86 -10.42
N VAL A 22 -9.46 10.31 -11.48
CA VAL A 22 -8.00 10.20 -11.63
C VAL A 22 -7.30 10.84 -10.43
N ARG A 23 -7.63 12.09 -10.10
CA ARG A 23 -7.05 12.78 -8.93
C ARG A 23 -7.29 12.05 -7.60
N ARG A 24 -8.49 11.49 -7.40
CA ARG A 24 -8.77 10.66 -6.23
C ARG A 24 -7.95 9.37 -6.25
N GLY A 25 -7.81 8.73 -7.41
CA GLY A 25 -6.99 7.54 -7.60
C GLY A 25 -5.52 7.78 -7.32
N GLU A 26 -4.97 8.93 -7.72
CA GLU A 26 -3.61 9.37 -7.38
C GLU A 26 -3.43 9.51 -5.87
N ALA A 27 -4.38 10.16 -5.18
CA ALA A 27 -4.35 10.28 -3.73
C ALA A 27 -4.43 8.92 -3.03
N THR A 28 -5.31 8.02 -3.48
CA THR A 28 -5.40 6.64 -2.97
C THR A 28 -4.11 5.86 -3.20
N LEU A 29 -3.47 6.00 -4.37
CA LEU A 29 -2.20 5.35 -4.65
C LEU A 29 -1.07 5.88 -3.75
N ALA A 30 -1.02 7.19 -3.52
CA ALA A 30 -0.07 7.80 -2.60
C ALA A 30 -0.24 7.27 -1.17
N GLN A 31 -1.49 7.20 -0.68
CA GLN A 31 -1.81 6.63 0.64
C GLN A 31 -1.41 5.14 0.73
N ALA A 32 -1.70 4.35 -0.30
CA ALA A 32 -1.33 2.93 -0.34
C ALA A 32 0.20 2.73 -0.32
N ARG A 33 0.96 3.58 -1.02
CA ARG A 33 2.43 3.57 -1.01
C ARG A 33 2.98 3.93 0.36
N GLN A 34 2.43 4.96 0.99
CA GLN A 34 2.81 5.36 2.34
C GLN A 34 2.60 4.21 3.34
N ALA A 35 1.44 3.57 3.30
CA ALA A 35 1.16 2.41 4.16
C ALA A 35 2.11 1.22 3.89
N ALA A 36 2.54 1.02 2.65
CA ALA A 36 3.52 -0.02 2.30
C ALA A 36 4.93 0.30 2.82
N CYS A 37 5.34 1.58 2.80
CA CYS A 37 6.58 2.03 3.42
C CYS A 37 6.55 1.79 4.94
N GLU A 38 5.48 2.24 5.62
CA GLU A 38 5.31 2.04 7.06
C GLU A 38 5.33 0.55 7.45
N ALA A 39 4.66 -0.31 6.67
CA ALA A 39 4.68 -1.75 6.89
C ALA A 39 6.09 -2.35 6.70
N ARG A 40 6.89 -1.84 5.76
CA ARG A 40 8.28 -2.28 5.54
C ARG A 40 9.17 -1.87 6.72
N ASP A 41 9.02 -0.64 7.21
CA ASP A 41 9.75 -0.16 8.39
C ASP A 41 9.40 -0.97 9.64
N GLU A 42 8.13 -1.34 9.78
CA GLU A 42 7.66 -2.19 10.87
C GLU A 42 8.27 -3.61 10.83
N VAL A 43 8.38 -4.21 9.64
CA VAL A 43 9.09 -5.50 9.47
C VAL A 43 10.56 -5.35 9.85
N ALA A 44 11.23 -4.28 9.42
CA ALA A 44 12.62 -4.02 9.78
C ALA A 44 12.80 -3.89 11.30
N ARG A 45 11.94 -3.09 11.95
CA ARG A 45 11.93 -2.88 13.41
C ARG A 45 11.74 -4.19 14.18
N ARG A 46 10.76 -5.02 13.81
CA ARG A 46 10.52 -6.30 14.49
C ARG A 46 11.64 -7.31 14.27
N THR A 47 12.24 -7.30 13.08
CA THR A 47 13.40 -8.14 12.77
C THR A 47 14.61 -7.75 13.61
N GLU A 48 14.83 -6.44 13.82
CA GLU A 48 15.87 -5.93 14.71
C GLU A 48 15.63 -6.36 16.17
N LEU A 49 14.40 -6.24 16.66
CA LEU A 49 14.03 -6.68 18.00
C LEU A 49 14.31 -8.18 18.20
N LEU A 50 13.97 -9.02 17.23
CA LEU A 50 14.28 -10.45 17.25
C LEU A 50 15.80 -10.70 17.29
N ARG A 51 16.58 -9.97 16.48
CA ARG A 51 18.04 -10.10 16.45
C ARG A 51 18.67 -9.71 17.78
N ASN A 52 18.23 -8.59 18.35
CA ASN A 52 18.69 -8.12 19.66
C ASN A 52 18.33 -9.10 20.78
N HIS A 53 17.15 -9.70 20.75
CA HIS A 53 16.75 -10.75 21.68
C HIS A 53 17.62 -12.02 21.53
N ALA A 54 17.91 -12.42 20.30
CA ALA A 54 18.79 -13.56 20.03
C ALA A 54 20.23 -13.30 20.53
N ALA A 55 20.73 -12.08 20.41
CA ALA A 55 22.05 -11.68 20.90
C ALA A 55 22.21 -11.76 22.43
N GLN A 56 21.11 -11.85 23.19
CA GLN A 56 21.15 -12.04 24.65
C GLN A 56 21.45 -13.48 25.07
N LEU A 57 21.27 -14.45 24.17
CA LEU A 57 21.40 -15.87 24.49
C LEU A 57 22.80 -16.26 25.02
N PRO A 58 23.92 -15.82 24.40
CA PRO A 58 25.25 -16.15 24.93
C PRO A 58 25.48 -15.63 26.35
N ARG A 59 24.97 -14.43 26.67
CA ARG A 59 25.04 -13.87 28.02
C ARG A 59 24.23 -14.70 29.02
N LEU A 60 23.02 -15.14 28.63
CA LEU A 60 22.17 -15.99 29.46
C LEU A 60 22.85 -17.34 29.72
N LEU A 61 23.48 -17.94 28.70
CA LEU A 61 24.23 -19.19 28.84
C LEU A 61 25.49 -19.03 29.70
N ALA A 62 26.20 -17.90 29.61
CA ALA A 62 27.38 -17.61 30.43
C ALA A 62 27.02 -17.48 31.92
N LEU A 63 25.86 -16.89 32.23
CA LEU A 63 25.34 -16.86 33.60
C LEU A 63 25.06 -18.27 34.13
N CYS A 64 24.47 -19.15 33.29
CA CYS A 64 24.25 -20.55 33.65
C CYS A 64 25.55 -21.32 33.97
N SER A 65 26.68 -20.97 33.35
CA SER A 65 27.95 -21.67 33.56
C SER A 65 28.74 -21.21 34.79
N HIS A 66 28.42 -20.03 35.35
CA HIS A 66 29.19 -19.42 36.43
C HIS A 66 28.46 -19.37 37.77
N GLU A 67 27.13 -19.34 37.77
CA GLU A 67 26.32 -19.31 38.99
C GLU A 67 25.79 -20.71 39.35
N HIS A 68 26.07 -21.15 40.58
CA HIS A 68 25.53 -22.36 41.22
C HIS A 68 24.00 -22.30 41.49
N GLY A 69 23.28 -21.35 40.87
CA GLY A 69 21.83 -21.30 40.89
C GLY A 69 21.27 -22.63 40.41
N GLY A 70 20.36 -23.23 41.20
CA GLY A 70 19.88 -24.59 40.97
C GLY A 70 19.40 -24.79 39.52
N ALA A 71 19.69 -25.96 38.95
CA ALA A 71 19.40 -26.29 37.53
C ALA A 71 17.94 -26.03 37.09
N ALA A 72 16.99 -25.95 38.02
CA ALA A 72 15.61 -25.52 37.75
C ALA A 72 15.50 -24.06 37.27
N THR A 73 16.26 -23.13 37.88
CA THR A 73 16.21 -21.70 37.59
C THR A 73 16.71 -21.38 36.18
N TRP A 74 17.83 -21.99 35.77
CA TRP A 74 18.38 -21.80 34.42
C TRP A 74 17.53 -22.44 33.32
N ARG A 75 16.95 -23.62 33.57
CA ARG A 75 15.99 -24.23 32.64
C ARG A 75 14.75 -23.36 32.45
N GLY A 76 14.24 -22.76 33.52
CA GLY A 76 13.14 -21.79 33.46
C GLY A 76 13.49 -20.56 32.63
N ALA A 77 14.67 -19.96 32.85
CA ALA A 77 15.14 -18.80 32.09
C ALA A 77 15.30 -19.11 30.59
N LEU A 78 15.87 -20.27 30.24
CA LEU A 78 16.01 -20.70 28.85
C LEU A 78 14.65 -20.98 28.20
N HIS A 79 13.72 -21.59 28.93
CA HIS A 79 12.37 -21.81 28.46
C HIS A 79 11.65 -20.49 28.17
N ALA A 80 11.72 -19.52 29.10
CA ALA A 80 11.17 -18.18 28.91
C ALA A 80 11.80 -17.46 27.70
N HIS A 81 13.13 -17.54 27.53
CA HIS A 81 13.81 -16.97 26.37
C HIS A 81 13.30 -17.55 25.04
N ARG A 82 13.10 -18.87 24.98
CA ARG A 82 12.56 -19.57 23.80
C ARG A 82 11.11 -19.20 23.52
N LEU A 83 10.26 -19.11 24.54
CA LEU A 83 8.88 -18.64 24.39
C LEU A 83 8.84 -17.22 23.83
N GLN A 84 9.68 -16.32 24.37
CA GLN A 84 9.78 -14.95 23.89
C GLN A 84 10.29 -14.90 22.44
N ALA A 85 11.27 -15.72 22.08
CA ALA A 85 11.75 -15.82 20.70
C ALA A 85 10.65 -16.32 19.74
N ALA A 86 9.83 -17.27 20.16
CA ALA A 86 8.69 -17.74 19.37
C ALA A 86 7.65 -16.62 19.17
N ALA A 87 7.34 -15.86 20.22
CA ALA A 87 6.42 -14.71 20.14
C ALA A 87 6.96 -13.61 19.21
N LEU A 88 8.26 -13.29 19.28
CA LEU A 88 8.90 -12.32 18.39
C LEU A 88 8.90 -12.79 16.93
N ASN A 89 9.18 -14.07 16.68
CA ASN A 89 9.07 -14.65 15.33
C ASN A 89 7.64 -14.55 14.78
N ALA A 90 6.63 -14.89 15.58
CA ALA A 90 5.24 -14.75 15.17
C ALA A 90 4.89 -13.28 14.85
N SER A 91 5.41 -12.34 15.65
CA SER A 91 5.26 -10.90 15.42
C SER A 91 5.90 -10.46 14.09
N VAL A 92 7.08 -10.96 13.73
CA VAL A 92 7.71 -10.68 12.42
C VAL A 92 6.85 -11.21 11.27
N LEU A 93 6.36 -12.45 11.37
CA LEU A 93 5.49 -13.05 10.34
C LEU A 93 4.20 -12.24 10.14
N GLN A 94 3.59 -11.76 11.23
CA GLN A 94 2.41 -10.89 11.15
C GLN A 94 2.72 -9.57 10.41
N ALA A 95 3.85 -8.93 10.69
CA ALA A 95 4.23 -7.71 9.99
C ALA A 95 4.52 -7.96 8.51
N GLN A 96 5.14 -9.09 8.17
CA GLN A 96 5.35 -9.49 6.77
C GLN A 96 4.03 -9.71 6.04
N ALA A 97 3.04 -10.35 6.68
CA ALA A 97 1.70 -10.51 6.10
C ALA A 97 1.01 -9.15 5.85
N LEU A 98 1.17 -8.19 6.75
CA LEU A 98 0.67 -6.82 6.56
C LEU A 98 1.37 -6.11 5.40
N LEU A 99 2.69 -6.24 5.27
CA LEU A 99 3.45 -5.69 4.14
C LEU A 99 2.96 -6.28 2.81
N LEU A 100 2.80 -7.60 2.71
CA LEU A 100 2.28 -8.26 1.51
C LEU A 100 0.89 -7.73 1.13
N ARG A 101 0.02 -7.51 2.12
CA ARG A 101 -1.31 -6.92 1.91
C ARG A 101 -1.22 -5.47 1.43
N ALA A 102 -0.33 -4.66 2.02
CA ALA A 102 -0.12 -3.28 1.61
C ALA A 102 0.41 -3.19 0.17
N GLU A 103 1.35 -4.05 -0.22
CA GLU A 103 1.85 -4.13 -1.60
C GLU A 103 0.76 -4.58 -2.59
N ALA A 104 -0.12 -5.51 -2.18
CA ALA A 104 -1.30 -5.87 -2.97
C ALA A 104 -2.24 -4.67 -3.18
N ASN A 105 -2.45 -3.86 -2.14
CA ASN A 105 -3.25 -2.64 -2.24
C ASN A 105 -2.62 -1.62 -3.19
N VAL A 106 -1.28 -1.44 -3.16
CA VAL A 106 -0.56 -0.58 -4.12
C VAL A 106 -0.78 -1.06 -5.55
N ARG A 107 -0.64 -2.37 -5.82
CA ARG A 107 -0.87 -2.94 -7.15
C ARG A 107 -2.32 -2.71 -7.60
N SER A 108 -3.29 -2.96 -6.73
CA SER A 108 -4.71 -2.75 -7.00
C SER A 108 -5.03 -1.27 -7.32
N ALA A 109 -4.53 -0.34 -6.50
CA ALA A 109 -4.70 1.09 -6.67
C ALA A 109 -4.07 1.58 -7.99
N MET A 110 -2.87 1.08 -8.33
CA MET A 110 -2.20 1.40 -9.59
C MET A 110 -3.02 0.93 -10.80
N SER A 111 -3.50 -0.31 -10.80
CA SER A 111 -4.33 -0.82 -11.89
C SER A 111 -5.68 -0.08 -12.00
N ALA A 112 -6.27 0.32 -10.87
CA ALA A 112 -7.48 1.14 -10.86
C ALA A 112 -7.23 2.52 -11.47
N LEU A 113 -6.14 3.19 -11.08
CA LEU A 113 -5.75 4.48 -11.63
C LEU A 113 -5.49 4.42 -13.13
N GLN A 114 -4.78 3.39 -13.62
CA GLN A 114 -4.54 3.19 -15.06
C GLN A 114 -5.85 3.08 -15.86
N ARG A 115 -6.84 2.35 -15.33
CA ARG A 115 -8.16 2.26 -15.97
C ARG A 115 -8.88 3.60 -16.00
N ASP A 116 -8.79 4.38 -14.94
CA ASP A 116 -9.44 5.68 -14.84
C ASP A 116 -8.76 6.73 -15.74
N ILE A 117 -7.43 6.70 -15.88
CA ILE A 117 -6.67 7.53 -16.83
C ILE A 117 -7.14 7.22 -18.25
N LYS A 118 -7.14 5.93 -18.66
CA LYS A 118 -7.61 5.54 -19.99
C LYS A 118 -9.03 6.05 -20.29
N LYS A 119 -9.96 5.84 -19.34
CA LYS A 119 -11.33 6.35 -19.49
C LYS A 119 -11.37 7.88 -19.57
N HIS A 120 -10.56 8.59 -18.79
CA HIS A 120 -10.50 10.05 -18.85
C HIS A 120 -10.02 10.53 -20.23
N ASP A 121 -8.96 9.91 -20.75
CA ASP A 121 -8.41 10.24 -22.06
C ASP A 121 -9.40 9.96 -23.19
N ASP A 122 -10.12 8.83 -23.12
CA ASP A 122 -11.21 8.51 -24.04
C ASP A 122 -12.32 9.59 -24.00
N ALA A 123 -12.72 10.04 -22.80
CA ALA A 123 -13.73 11.09 -22.67
C ALA A 123 -13.25 12.43 -23.24
N ARG A 124 -11.98 12.79 -23.02
CA ARG A 124 -11.40 14.02 -23.62
C ARG A 124 -11.26 13.92 -25.13
N ALA A 125 -11.01 12.73 -25.67
CA ALA A 125 -11.00 12.52 -27.12
C ALA A 125 -12.40 12.79 -27.71
N HIS A 126 -13.45 12.24 -27.10
CA HIS A 126 -14.83 12.48 -27.53
C HIS A 126 -15.29 13.93 -27.33
N GLU A 127 -14.89 14.57 -26.23
CA GLU A 127 -15.15 16.00 -26.01
C GLU A 127 -14.53 16.87 -27.12
N ARG A 128 -13.26 16.61 -27.47
CA ARG A 128 -12.58 17.32 -28.55
C ARG A 128 -13.23 17.08 -29.91
N ALA A 129 -13.63 15.85 -30.20
CA ALA A 129 -14.33 15.51 -31.44
C ALA A 129 -15.69 16.22 -31.53
N ALA A 130 -16.48 16.21 -30.44
CA ALA A 130 -17.76 16.90 -30.39
C ALA A 130 -17.60 18.43 -30.54
N LEU A 131 -16.52 19.00 -29.97
CA LEU A 131 -16.22 20.42 -30.11
C LEU A 131 -15.81 20.79 -31.54
N ALA A 132 -15.04 19.93 -32.22
CA ALA A 132 -14.68 20.13 -33.62
C ALA A 132 -15.91 20.13 -34.52
N CYS A 133 -16.77 19.11 -34.39
CA CYS A 133 -18.01 19.04 -35.16
C CYS A 133 -18.95 20.22 -34.90
N PHE A 134 -19.01 20.74 -33.67
CA PHE A 134 -19.82 21.91 -33.34
C PHE A 134 -19.29 23.19 -34.03
N LYS A 135 -17.98 23.35 -34.14
CA LYS A 135 -17.36 24.50 -34.81
C LYS A 135 -17.52 24.44 -36.33
N ASP A 136 -17.36 23.26 -36.91
CA ASP A 136 -17.52 23.07 -38.36
C ASP A 136 -18.96 23.39 -38.82
N ASP A 137 -19.98 23.18 -37.97
CA ASP A 137 -21.37 23.57 -38.25
C ASP A 137 -21.64 25.09 -38.09
N ASP A 138 -20.89 25.78 -37.23
CA ASP A 138 -21.03 27.24 -37.02
C ASP A 138 -20.35 28.05 -38.16
N ASP A 139 -19.44 27.42 -38.91
CA ASP A 139 -18.68 28.03 -40.02
C ASP A 139 -19.32 27.79 -41.42
N ASP A 140 -20.45 27.07 -41.52
CA ASP A 140 -21.21 26.83 -42.77
C ASP A 140 -22.42 27.82 -42.87
N PRO A 141 -22.40 28.82 -43.79
CA PRO A 141 -23.45 29.85 -43.93
C PRO A 141 -24.73 29.41 -44.66
#